data_AF-A0A197JD47-F1
#
_entry.id   AF-A0A197JD47-F1
#
_cell.length_a   1.000
_cell.length_b   1.000
_cell.length_c   1.000
_cell.angle_alpha   90.00
_cell.angle_beta   90.00
_cell.angle_gamma   90.00
#
_symmetry.space_group_name_H-M   'P 1'
#
loop_
_entity.id
_entity.type
_entity.pdbx_description
1 polymer ?
#
loop_
_entity_poly.entity_id
_entity_poly.type
_entity_poly.pdbx_seq_one_letter_code
_entity_poly.pdbx_strand_id
1 'polypeptide(L)'
;GAAGTAVGSRIKGHAKRGGRKLTDQHRQYGPVGYTNENRTSRICSACFVPVTLSRATRIKDGESRTIRLHGSVDCHNPLCPRRQAGRGTMGRDANAANNILISGASILLSAT
;
A
#
# COMPACT_ATOMS: atom_id res chain seq x y z
N GLY A 1 15.45 -20.01 11.37
CA GLY A 1 16.19 -19.14 12.32
C GLY A 1 15.57 -17.76 12.33
N ALA A 2 15.46 -17.11 13.50
CA ALA A 2 14.78 -15.82 13.68
C ALA A 2 15.75 -14.61 13.81
N ALA A 3 17.01 -14.79 13.43
CA ALA A 3 18.01 -13.73 13.43
C ALA A 3 17.59 -12.60 12.46
N GLY A 4 17.49 -11.37 12.95
CA GLY A 4 17.12 -10.18 12.17
C GLY A 4 15.66 -9.72 12.30
N THR A 5 14.78 -10.49 12.92
CA THR A 5 13.36 -10.10 13.03
C THR A 5 13.08 -9.06 14.13
N ALA A 6 13.96 -8.96 15.13
CA ALA A 6 13.84 -8.06 16.29
C ALA A 6 12.51 -8.22 17.07
N VAL A 7 11.89 -9.41 17.00
CA VAL A 7 10.65 -9.73 17.70
C VAL A 7 10.87 -9.72 19.20
N GLY A 8 10.01 -9.02 19.95
CA GLY A 8 10.17 -8.79 21.39
C GLY A 8 10.93 -7.51 21.75
N SER A 9 11.69 -6.92 20.83
CA SER A 9 12.30 -5.61 21.02
C SER A 9 11.28 -4.47 20.84
N ARG A 10 11.59 -3.28 21.37
CA ARG A 10 10.79 -2.07 21.14
C ARG A 10 11.46 -1.21 20.07
N ILE A 11 10.72 -0.83 19.03
CA ILE A 11 11.15 0.19 18.07
C ILE A 11 10.32 1.44 18.34
N LYS A 12 10.98 2.55 18.69
CA LYS A 12 10.32 3.83 19.05
C LYS A 12 9.23 3.65 20.13
N GLY A 13 9.49 2.81 21.13
CA GLY A 13 8.55 2.54 22.23
C GLY A 13 7.47 1.48 21.93
N HIS A 14 7.25 1.13 20.67
CA HIS A 14 6.28 0.11 20.27
C HIS A 14 6.90 -1.29 20.27
N ALA A 15 6.24 -2.25 20.94
CA ALA A 15 6.69 -3.64 20.98
C ALA A 15 6.55 -4.29 19.60
N LYS A 16 7.65 -4.74 19.04
CA LYS A 16 7.69 -5.45 17.76
C LYS A 16 7.18 -6.87 17.97
N ARG A 17 5.95 -7.14 17.54
CA ARG A 17 5.34 -8.47 17.60
C ARG A 17 5.82 -9.28 16.38
N GLY A 18 6.13 -10.56 16.59
CA GLY A 18 6.41 -11.45 15.47
C GLY A 18 5.15 -11.67 14.65
N GLY A 19 5.33 -12.01 13.37
CA GLY A 19 4.21 -12.29 12.44
C GLY A 19 3.21 -13.28 13.04
N ARG A 20 3.72 -14.33 13.72
CA ARG A 20 2.91 -15.41 14.30
C ARG A 20 1.79 -14.95 15.24
N LYS A 21 2.01 -13.94 16.08
CA LYS A 21 0.94 -13.45 16.98
C LYS A 21 -0.22 -12.81 16.21
N LEU A 22 0.09 -12.03 15.18
CA LEU A 22 -0.94 -11.47 14.29
C LEU A 22 -1.59 -12.58 13.47
N THR A 23 -0.82 -13.57 13.03
CA THR A 23 -1.34 -14.72 12.28
C THR A 23 -2.32 -15.49 13.13
N ASP A 24 -1.97 -15.86 14.36
CA ASP A 24 -2.82 -16.65 15.25
C ASP A 24 -4.11 -15.91 15.61
N GLN A 25 -4.06 -14.58 15.75
CA GLN A 25 -5.24 -13.75 16.01
C GLN A 25 -6.16 -13.66 14.78
N HIS A 26 -5.61 -13.49 13.59
CA HIS A 26 -6.42 -13.34 12.36
C HIS A 26 -6.82 -14.69 11.74
N ARG A 27 -6.11 -15.77 12.06
CA ARG A 27 -6.39 -17.14 11.57
C ARG A 27 -7.67 -17.73 12.16
N GLN A 28 -8.25 -17.09 13.18
CA GLN A 28 -9.55 -17.49 13.75
C GLN A 28 -10.65 -17.62 12.68
N TYR A 29 -10.56 -16.85 11.59
CA TYR A 29 -11.59 -16.80 10.55
C TYR A 29 -11.18 -17.40 9.20
N GLY A 30 -9.91 -17.79 9.03
CA GLY A 30 -9.42 -18.35 7.75
C GLY A 30 -7.90 -18.30 7.59
N PRO A 31 -7.36 -18.84 6.48
CA PRO A 31 -5.93 -18.76 6.18
C PRO A 31 -5.51 -17.30 5.96
N VAL A 32 -4.43 -16.87 6.62
CA VAL A 32 -3.88 -15.52 6.49
C VAL A 32 -2.46 -15.62 5.94
N GLY A 33 -2.26 -15.05 4.75
CA GLY A 33 -0.95 -14.93 4.10
C GLY A 33 -0.28 -13.59 4.39
N TYR A 34 1.04 -13.59 4.45
CA TYR A 34 1.86 -12.37 4.52
C TYR A 34 2.72 -12.29 3.26
N THR A 35 2.78 -11.11 2.67
CA THR A 35 3.67 -10.83 1.54
C THR A 35 4.44 -9.54 1.79
N ASN A 36 5.42 -9.27 0.92
CA ASN A 36 6.19 -8.06 0.96
C ASN A 36 5.32 -6.84 0.59
N GLU A 37 5.24 -5.86 1.49
CA GLU A 37 4.52 -4.60 1.29
C GLU A 37 5.38 -3.51 0.62
N ASN A 38 6.61 -3.83 0.21
CA ASN A 38 7.53 -2.82 -0.30
C ASN A 38 6.94 -2.03 -1.48
N ARG A 39 6.87 -0.70 -1.30
CA ARG A 39 6.35 0.29 -2.27
C ARG A 39 4.88 0.13 -2.67
N THR A 40 4.07 -0.71 -2.03
CA THR A 40 2.66 -0.94 -2.42
C THR A 40 1.80 0.33 -2.49
N SER A 41 2.05 1.33 -1.65
CA SER A 41 1.35 2.63 -1.71
C SER A 41 1.90 3.62 -2.74
N ARG A 42 2.98 3.26 -3.45
CA ARG A 42 3.73 4.12 -4.39
C ARG A 42 3.69 3.64 -5.84
N ILE A 43 3.02 2.52 -6.13
CA ILE A 43 2.82 1.96 -7.47
C ILE A 43 1.35 1.80 -7.78
N CYS A 44 0.96 1.96 -9.04
CA CYS A 44 -0.42 1.78 -9.47
C CYS A 44 -0.77 0.30 -9.51
N SER A 45 -1.88 -0.08 -8.89
CA SER A 45 -2.39 -1.47 -8.91
C SER A 45 -2.84 -1.99 -10.28
N ALA A 46 -3.04 -1.10 -11.26
CA ALA A 46 -3.47 -1.50 -12.61
C ALA A 46 -2.31 -1.63 -13.61
N CYS A 47 -1.30 -0.76 -13.53
CA CYS A 47 -0.21 -0.70 -14.51
C CYS A 47 1.19 -0.81 -13.90
N PHE A 48 1.31 -0.94 -12.58
CA PHE A 48 2.56 -1.09 -11.83
C PHE A 48 3.61 0.03 -12.01
N VAL A 49 3.22 1.15 -12.60
CA VAL A 49 4.04 2.37 -12.73
C VAL A 49 3.93 3.21 -11.45
N PRO A 50 4.97 3.97 -11.05
CA PRO A 50 4.90 4.85 -9.89
C PRO A 50 3.71 5.82 -9.90
N VAL A 51 3.12 6.04 -8.72
CA VAL A 51 2.05 7.01 -8.48
C VAL A 51 2.54 8.13 -7.57
N THR A 52 1.90 9.29 -7.66
CA THR A 52 2.17 10.44 -6.80
C THR A 52 0.99 10.70 -5.87
N LEU A 53 1.23 11.24 -4.68
CA LEU A 53 0.13 11.74 -3.84
C LEU A 53 -0.63 12.83 -4.58
N SER A 54 -1.97 12.77 -4.52
CA SER A 54 -2.78 13.79 -5.16
C SER A 54 -2.56 15.14 -4.49
N ARG A 55 -2.78 16.21 -5.24
CA ARG A 55 -2.60 17.57 -4.77
C ARG A 55 -3.93 18.30 -4.84
N ALA A 56 -4.23 19.10 -3.81
CA ALA A 56 -5.35 20.03 -3.82
C ALA A 56 -4.82 21.46 -3.70
N THR A 57 -5.49 22.39 -4.36
CA THR A 57 -5.26 23.82 -4.13
C THR A 57 -6.16 24.26 -2.98
N ARG A 58 -5.57 24.79 -1.92
CA ARG A 58 -6.30 25.40 -0.81
C ARG A 58 -5.98 26.88 -0.80
N ILE A 59 -7.02 27.71 -0.87
CA ILE A 59 -6.88 29.15 -0.68
C ILE A 59 -6.86 29.38 0.83
N LYS A 60 -5.79 30.01 1.32
CA LYS A 60 -5.67 30.43 2.71
C LYS A 60 -5.12 31.84 2.71
N ASP A 61 -5.81 32.76 3.37
CA ASP A 61 -5.41 34.17 3.51
C ASP A 61 -5.16 34.87 2.17
N GLY A 62 -6.00 34.59 1.16
CA GLY A 62 -5.89 35.17 -0.19
C GLY A 62 -4.82 34.55 -1.10
N GLU A 63 -3.95 33.68 -0.56
CA GLU A 63 -2.88 33.02 -1.31
C GLU A 63 -3.26 31.56 -1.66
N SER A 64 -3.07 31.16 -2.92
CA SER A 64 -3.31 29.78 -3.35
C SER A 64 -2.12 28.89 -3.00
N ARG A 65 -2.31 27.93 -2.08
CA ARG A 65 -1.27 26.94 -1.72
C ARG A 65 -1.64 25.56 -2.19
N THR A 66 -0.69 24.89 -2.84
CA THR A 66 -0.84 23.48 -3.24
C THR A 66 -0.48 22.58 -2.07
N ILE A 67 -1.46 21.86 -1.53
CA ILE A 67 -1.30 20.90 -0.44
C ILE A 67 -1.31 19.46 -0.99
N ARG A 68 -0.53 18.58 -0.36
CA ARG A 68 -0.56 17.14 -0.66
C ARG A 68 -1.69 16.48 0.12
N LEU A 69 -2.52 15.71 -0.57
CA LEU A 69 -3.56 14.87 0.04
C LEU A 69 -2.96 13.51 0.35
N HIS A 70 -2.88 13.14 1.62
CA HIS A 70 -2.28 11.88 2.04
C HIS A 70 -3.18 10.65 1.77
N GLY A 71 -4.47 10.86 1.56
CA GLY A 71 -5.47 9.80 1.36
C GLY A 71 -5.65 9.33 -0.08
N SER A 72 -5.10 10.04 -1.07
CA SER A 72 -5.28 9.71 -2.48
C SER A 72 -3.97 9.77 -3.26
N VAL A 73 -3.91 8.98 -4.33
CA VAL A 73 -2.78 8.91 -5.26
C VAL A 73 -3.27 9.00 -6.70
N ASP A 74 -2.43 9.57 -7.56
CA ASP A 74 -2.67 9.77 -8.99
C ASP A 74 -1.67 8.96 -9.81
N CYS A 75 -2.19 8.22 -10.79
CA CYS A 75 -1.39 7.54 -11.80
C CYS A 75 -1.21 8.43 -13.03
N HIS A 76 0.05 8.71 -13.37
CA HIS A 76 0.41 9.58 -14.51
C HIS A 76 0.64 8.87 -15.83
N ASN A 77 0.63 7.53 -15.84
CA ASN A 77 0.89 6.75 -17.04
C ASN A 77 -0.29 6.83 -18.03
N PRO A 78 -0.13 7.41 -19.24
CA PRO A 78 -1.20 7.50 -20.25
C PRO A 78 -1.65 6.13 -20.77
N LEU A 79 -0.79 5.11 -20.67
CA LEU A 79 -1.09 3.74 -21.09
C LEU A 79 -1.80 2.92 -19.99
N CYS A 80 -2.03 3.52 -18.81
CA CYS A 80 -2.73 2.83 -17.74
C CYS A 80 -4.21 2.64 -18.11
N PRO A 81 -4.74 1.40 -18.14
CA PRO A 81 -6.14 1.13 -18.48
C PRO A 81 -7.11 1.92 -17.58
N ARG A 82 -6.74 2.04 -16.30
CA ARG A 82 -7.51 2.79 -15.30
C ARG A 82 -7.53 4.30 -15.61
N ARG A 83 -6.43 4.86 -16.12
CA ARG A 83 -6.36 6.27 -16.52
C ARG A 83 -7.13 6.51 -17.82
N GLN A 84 -7.04 5.60 -18.78
CA GLN A 84 -7.82 5.65 -20.03
C GLN A 84 -9.33 5.64 -19.74
N ALA A 85 -9.75 4.94 -18.70
CA ALA A 85 -11.13 4.96 -18.21
C ALA A 85 -11.51 6.19 -17.35
N GLY A 86 -10.66 7.22 -17.28
CA GLY A 86 -10.91 8.44 -16.50
C GLY A 86 -10.77 8.27 -14.97
N ARG A 87 -10.26 7.13 -14.49
CA ARG A 87 -10.16 6.78 -13.06
C ARG A 87 -8.72 6.84 -12.54
N GLY A 88 -7.89 7.73 -13.09
CA GLY A 88 -6.46 7.83 -12.75
C GLY A 88 -6.15 8.12 -11.28
N THR A 89 -7.10 8.71 -10.55
CA THR A 89 -7.02 8.99 -9.11
C THR A 89 -7.66 7.86 -8.30
N MET A 90 -7.08 7.56 -7.14
CA MET A 90 -7.52 6.46 -6.28
C MET A 90 -7.20 6.68 -4.81
N GLY A 91 -7.99 6.05 -3.93
CA GLY A 91 -7.66 5.97 -2.51
C GLY A 91 -6.31 5.26 -2.33
N ARG A 92 -5.40 5.88 -1.58
CA ARG A 92 -4.03 5.36 -1.37
C ARG A 92 -4.05 3.98 -0.74
N ASP A 93 -4.89 3.80 0.27
CA ASP A 93 -4.96 2.56 1.05
C ASP A 93 -5.59 1.43 0.24
N ALA A 94 -6.64 1.72 -0.54
CA ALA A 94 -7.23 0.75 -1.47
C ALA A 94 -6.23 0.31 -2.54
N ASN A 95 -5.45 1.24 -3.09
CA ASN A 95 -4.40 0.91 -4.05
C ASN A 95 -3.28 0.07 -3.42
N ALA A 96 -2.86 0.39 -2.20
CA ALA A 96 -1.88 -0.40 -1.46
C ALA A 96 -2.40 -1.82 -1.17
N ALA A 97 -3.64 -1.96 -0.71
CA ALA A 97 -4.27 -3.24 -0.45
C ALA A 97 -4.32 -4.12 -1.71
N ASN A 98 -4.70 -3.56 -2.86
CA ASN A 98 -4.68 -4.29 -4.12
C ASN A 98 -3.27 -4.76 -4.50
N ASN A 99 -2.25 -3.91 -4.32
CA ASN A 99 -0.86 -4.29 -4.60
C ASN A 99 -0.35 -5.41 -3.68
N ILE A 100 -0.74 -5.39 -2.39
CA ILE A 100 -0.44 -6.47 -1.45
C ILE A 100 -1.12 -7.76 -1.93
N LEU A 101 -2.40 -7.71 -2.27
CA LEU A 101 -3.15 -8.86 -2.77
C LEU A 101 -2.51 -9.45 -4.02
N ILE A 102 -2.21 -8.62 -5.03
CA ILE A 102 -1.59 -9.06 -6.28
C ILE A 102 -0.23 -9.70 -6.00
N SER A 103 0.63 -9.07 -5.19
CA SER A 103 1.93 -9.61 -4.82
C SER A 103 1.82 -10.98 -4.13
N GLY A 104 0.92 -11.12 -3.16
CA GLY A 104 0.70 -12.38 -2.46
C GLY A 104 0.10 -13.47 -3.36
N ALA A 105 -0.91 -13.11 -4.15
CA ALA A 105 -1.56 -14.02 -5.10
C ALA A 105 -0.57 -14.52 -6.16
N SER A 106 0.28 -13.65 -6.71
CA SER A 106 1.30 -14.05 -7.68
C SER A 106 2.27 -15.08 -7.11
N ILE A 107 2.69 -14.95 -5.85
CA ILE A 107 3.56 -15.94 -5.21
C ILE A 107 2.84 -17.28 -5.07
N LEU A 108 1.58 -17.27 -4.62
CA LEU A 108 0.78 -18.48 -4.44
C LEU A 108 0.49 -19.20 -5.76
N LEU A 109 0.16 -18.45 -6.81
CA LEU A 109 -0.19 -18.98 -8.12
C LEU A 109 1.03 -19.33 -8.98
N SER A 110 2.21 -18.80 -8.68
CA SER A 110 3.45 -19.17 -9.39
C SER A 110 4.17 -20.37 -8.76
N ALA A 111 3.69 -20.83 -7.59
CA ALA A 111 4.25 -21.99 -6.89
C ALA A 111 3.62 -23.33 -7.30
N THR A 112 2.72 -23.31 -8.29
CA THR A 112 2.16 -24.48 -8.98
C THR A 112 2.96 -24.80 -10.23
#